data_AF-A4ZVU7-F1
#
_entry.id   AF-A4ZVU7-F1
#
_cell.length_a   1.000
_cell.length_b   1.000
_cell.length_c   1.000
_cell.angle_alpha   90.00
_cell.angle_beta   90.00
_cell.angle_gamma   90.00
#
_symmetry.space_group_name_H-M   'P 1'
#
loop_
_entity.id
_entity.type
_entity.pdbx_description
1 polymer ?
#
loop_
_entity_poly.entity_id
_entity_poly.type
_entity_poly.pdbx_seq_one_letter_code
_entity_poly.pdbx_strand_id
1 'polypeptide(L)'
;GNNAEICLLPLDYGPCRALLLRYYYDRYTQSCRQFLYGGCEGNANNFYTWEACDDACWRIEKVPKVESAKALKKKKKMPKLRFASRIRKIRKKQF
;
A
#
# COMPACT_ATOMS: atom_id res chain seq x y z
N GLY A 1 0.99 8.06 26.83
CA GLY A 1 0.12 8.73 25.85
C GLY A 1 -0.12 7.76 24.72
N ASN A 2 -1.36 7.38 24.49
CA ASN A 2 -1.69 6.48 23.40
C ASN A 2 -2.04 7.34 22.17
N ASN A 3 -1.09 7.53 21.25
CA ASN A 3 -1.30 8.32 20.03
C ASN A 3 -1.95 7.49 18.91
N ALA A 4 -2.69 6.43 19.25
CA ALA A 4 -3.36 5.57 18.28
C ALA A 4 -4.26 6.35 17.30
N GLU A 5 -4.89 7.44 17.75
CA GLU A 5 -5.75 8.30 16.91
C GLU A 5 -5.00 8.95 15.74
N ILE A 6 -3.70 9.17 15.89
CA ILE A 6 -2.83 9.72 14.84
C ILE A 6 -2.23 8.58 14.04
N CYS A 7 -1.53 7.68 14.70
CA CYS A 7 -0.65 6.71 14.07
C CYS A 7 -1.40 5.55 13.38
N LEU A 8 -2.70 5.36 13.66
CA LEU A 8 -3.53 4.38 12.94
C LEU A 8 -4.28 4.97 11.75
N LEU A 9 -4.17 6.28 11.49
CA LEU A 9 -4.71 6.88 10.28
C LEU A 9 -3.98 6.33 9.05
N PRO A 10 -4.68 6.15 7.91
CA PRO A 10 -4.04 5.77 6.67
C PRO A 10 -3.06 6.86 6.24
N LEU A 11 -2.05 6.51 5.43
CA LEU A 11 -1.25 7.54 4.76
C LEU A 11 -2.13 8.35 3.82
N ASP A 12 -1.91 9.66 3.75
CA ASP A 12 -2.69 10.57 2.92
C ASP A 12 -1.76 11.56 2.20
N TYR A 13 -1.81 11.52 0.87
CA TYR A 13 -1.00 12.36 0.00
C TYR A 13 -1.52 13.80 -0.04
N GLY A 14 -2.79 14.04 0.28
CA GLY A 14 -3.49 15.29 0.00
C GLY A 14 -3.68 15.54 -1.50
N PRO A 15 -4.41 16.60 -1.89
CA PRO A 15 -4.73 16.90 -3.29
C PRO A 15 -3.63 17.69 -4.02
N CYS A 16 -2.71 18.30 -3.28
CA CYS A 16 -1.59 19.06 -3.86
C CYS A 16 -0.53 18.14 -4.49
N ARG A 17 0.35 18.72 -5.32
CA ARG A 17 1.30 17.97 -6.18
C ARG A 17 2.77 18.25 -5.90
N ALA A 18 3.11 18.78 -4.72
CA ALA A 18 4.50 18.85 -4.29
C ALA A 18 5.04 17.44 -3.99
N LEU A 19 6.37 17.28 -3.99
CA LEU A 19 7.04 16.02 -3.67
C LEU A 19 7.83 16.19 -2.36
N LEU A 20 7.12 16.29 -1.25
CA LEU A 20 7.76 16.49 0.06
C LEU A 20 7.99 15.14 0.74
N LEU A 21 9.25 14.80 1.03
CA LEU A 21 9.56 13.59 1.78
C LEU A 21 9.09 13.75 3.23
N ARG A 22 8.25 12.82 3.69
CA ARG A 22 7.68 12.76 5.04
C ARG A 22 7.70 11.33 5.56
N TYR A 23 7.41 11.16 6.84
CA TYR A 23 7.31 9.86 7.51
C TYR A 23 5.88 9.62 7.98
N TYR A 24 5.42 8.38 7.91
CA TYR A 24 4.16 7.93 8.50
C TYR A 24 4.39 6.61 9.23
N TYR A 25 3.56 6.31 10.21
CA TYR A 25 3.58 5.02 10.89
C TYR A 25 2.81 3.99 10.07
N ASP A 26 3.51 2.97 9.58
CA ASP A 26 2.92 1.82 8.90
C ASP A 26 2.52 0.77 9.95
N ARG A 27 1.22 0.74 10.29
CA ARG A 27 0.67 -0.20 11.27
C ARG A 27 0.83 -1.68 10.88
N TYR A 28 1.06 -2.00 9.61
CA TYR A 28 1.24 -3.38 9.17
C TYR A 28 2.66 -3.87 9.40
N THR A 29 3.66 -3.02 9.16
CA THR A 29 5.06 -3.32 9.48
C THR A 29 5.46 -2.93 10.89
N GLN A 30 4.57 -2.21 11.60
CA GLN A 30 4.81 -1.62 12.92
C GLN A 30 6.06 -0.74 12.93
N SER A 31 6.26 0.06 11.87
CA SER A 31 7.44 0.90 11.74
C SER A 31 7.15 2.20 11.00
N CYS A 32 7.95 3.23 11.29
CA CYS A 32 7.91 4.50 10.56
C CYS A 32 8.56 4.36 9.19
N ARG A 33 7.87 4.78 8.14
CA ARG A 33 8.29 4.65 6.73
C ARG A 33 8.13 5.97 6.00
N GLN A 34 8.96 6.16 4.98
CA GLN A 34 8.90 7.34 4.13
C GLN A 34 7.71 7.29 3.16
N PHE A 35 7.13 8.44 2.88
CA PHE A 35 6.20 8.67 1.78
C PHE A 35 6.37 10.08 1.22
N LEU A 36 5.85 10.31 0.01
CA LEU A 36 5.78 11.64 -0.59
C LEU A 36 4.46 12.28 -0.19
N TYR A 37 4.49 13.51 0.32
CA TYR A 37 3.32 14.28 0.67
C TYR A 37 3.12 15.42 -0.33
N GLY A 38 1.88 15.60 -0.77
CA GLY A 38 1.47 16.58 -1.77
C GLY A 38 1.63 18.03 -1.35
N GLY A 39 1.81 18.30 -0.05
CA GLY A 39 2.12 19.63 0.49
C GLY A 39 0.92 20.42 0.99
N CYS A 40 -0.30 19.90 0.89
CA CYS A 40 -1.48 20.49 1.52
C CYS A 40 -2.48 19.41 1.93
N GLU A 41 -3.37 19.76 2.87
CA GLU A 41 -4.35 18.85 3.48
C GLU A 41 -3.67 17.56 4.00
N GLY A 42 -4.34 16.42 3.90
CA GLY A 42 -3.86 15.16 4.46
C GLY A 42 -4.32 14.97 5.91
N ASN A 43 -3.58 14.17 6.66
CA ASN A 43 -3.90 13.88 8.05
C ASN A 43 -2.67 13.89 8.96
N ALA A 44 -2.88 13.65 10.25
CA ALA A 44 -1.87 13.77 11.28
C ALA A 44 -0.79 12.67 11.26
N ASN A 45 -0.98 11.56 10.54
CA ASN A 45 0.04 10.52 10.35
C ASN A 45 1.08 10.97 9.30
N ASN A 46 1.73 12.10 9.57
CA ASN A 46 2.63 12.80 8.67
C ASN A 46 3.66 13.58 9.50
N PHE A 47 4.88 13.07 9.55
CA PHE A 47 5.98 13.59 10.36
C PHE A 47 7.13 14.05 9.47
N TYR A 48 7.87 15.07 9.91
CA TYR A 48 9.02 15.59 9.17
C TYR A 48 10.25 14.69 9.24
N THR A 49 10.44 14.01 10.37
CA THR A 49 11.59 13.13 10.60
C THR A 49 11.14 11.75 11.04
N TRP A 50 12.04 10.79 10.93
CA TRP A 50 11.79 9.43 11.37
C TRP A 50 11.62 9.38 12.90
N GLU A 51 12.46 10.12 13.64
CA GLU A 51 12.46 10.18 15.10
C GLU A 51 11.14 10.75 15.63
N ALA A 52 10.60 11.79 15.00
CA ALA A 52 9.31 12.36 15.40
C ALA A 52 8.15 11.37 15.21
N CYS A 53 8.22 10.54 14.16
CA CYS A 53 7.25 9.46 13.96
C CYS A 53 7.44 8.36 15.01
N ASP A 54 8.67 7.94 15.27
CA ASP A 54 8.98 6.87 16.21
C ASP A 54 8.56 7.26 17.63
N ASP A 55 8.99 8.44 18.11
CA ASP A 55 8.60 9.00 19.42
C ASP A 55 7.08 9.13 19.58
N ALA A 56 6.36 9.46 18.50
CA ALA A 56 4.92 9.56 18.52
C ALA A 56 4.24 8.18 18.58
N CYS A 57 4.78 7.16 17.92
CA CYS A 57 4.05 5.92 17.60
C CYS A 57 4.66 4.63 18.19
N TRP A 58 5.82 4.68 18.84
CA TRP A 58 6.54 3.50 19.35
C TRP A 58 5.79 2.69 20.42
N ARG A 59 4.81 3.30 21.12
CA ARG A 59 4.02 2.66 22.21
C ARG A 59 2.56 2.37 21.87
N ILE A 60 2.21 2.11 20.62
CA ILE A 60 0.81 1.77 20.27
C ILE A 60 0.53 0.31 20.60
N GLU A 61 -0.09 0.11 21.76
CA GLU A 61 -0.48 -1.22 22.28
C GLU A 61 -1.60 -1.88 21.46
N LYS A 62 -2.35 -1.11 20.64
CA LYS A 62 -3.56 -1.55 19.94
C LYS A 62 -3.36 -2.08 18.53
N VAL A 63 -2.16 -2.50 18.12
CA VAL A 63 -2.04 -3.24 16.86
C VAL A 63 -2.13 -4.73 17.23
N PRO A 64 -3.30 -5.41 17.03
CA PRO A 64 -3.28 -6.86 17.01
C PRO A 64 -2.16 -7.24 16.05
N LYS A 65 -1.23 -8.10 16.46
CA LYS A 65 -0.15 -8.60 15.62
C LYS A 65 -0.80 -9.31 14.44
N VAL A 66 -1.25 -8.59 13.42
CA VAL A 66 -1.90 -9.17 12.24
C VAL A 66 -0.76 -9.71 11.39
N GLU A 67 -0.29 -10.89 11.80
CA GLU A 67 0.40 -11.86 10.96
C GLU A 67 1.40 -11.25 9.95
N SER A 68 2.43 -10.59 10.47
CA SER A 68 3.42 -9.74 9.79
C SER A 68 4.28 -10.41 8.70
N ALA A 69 3.87 -11.55 8.12
CA ALA A 69 4.58 -12.18 7.00
C ALA A 69 3.77 -13.14 6.12
N LYS A 70 2.47 -13.39 6.35
CA LYS A 70 1.74 -14.48 5.65
C LYS A 70 0.65 -14.06 4.67
N ALA A 71 0.16 -12.82 4.67
CA ALA A 71 -1.04 -12.46 3.90
C ALA A 71 -0.81 -11.88 2.48
N LEU A 72 0.42 -11.53 2.06
CA LEU A 72 0.74 -11.25 0.64
C LEU A 72 1.25 -12.50 -0.10
N LYS A 73 0.76 -13.69 0.25
CA LYS A 73 0.99 -14.93 -0.52
C LYS A 73 -0.27 -15.49 -1.19
N LYS A 74 -1.37 -14.73 -1.30
CA LYS A 74 -2.37 -15.03 -2.32
C LYS A 74 -1.91 -14.44 -3.65
N LYS A 75 -1.02 -15.17 -4.33
CA LYS A 75 -0.79 -15.01 -5.76
C LYS A 75 -2.15 -14.98 -6.45
N LYS A 76 -2.60 -13.82 -6.92
CA LYS A 76 -3.68 -13.74 -7.91
C LYS A 76 -3.20 -14.56 -9.11
N LYS A 77 -3.63 -15.82 -9.23
CA LYS A 77 -3.47 -16.58 -10.48
C LYS A 77 -4.33 -15.84 -11.50
N MET A 78 -3.72 -15.01 -12.34
CA MET A 78 -4.36 -14.56 -13.57
C MET A 78 -4.76 -15.81 -14.36
N PRO A 79 -6.03 -15.96 -14.77
CA PRO A 79 -6.42 -17.08 -15.59
C PRO A 79 -5.66 -17.01 -16.91
N LYS A 80 -5.02 -18.11 -17.31
CA LYS A 80 -4.40 -18.21 -18.64
C LYS A 80 -5.52 -18.10 -19.67
N LEU A 81 -5.52 -17.03 -20.45
CA LEU A 81 -6.41 -16.85 -21.59
C LEU A 81 -6.13 -17.99 -22.57
N ARG A 82 -7.05 -18.95 -22.69
CA ARG A 82 -6.94 -20.04 -23.67
C ARG A 82 -7.32 -19.47 -25.03
N PHE A 83 -6.32 -19.13 -25.84
CA PHE A 83 -6.55 -18.89 -27.26
C PHE A 83 -6.92 -20.23 -27.91
N ALA A 84 -8.20 -20.45 -28.18
CA ALA A 84 -8.64 -21.54 -29.03
C ALA A 84 -8.19 -21.21 -30.46
N SER A 85 -7.14 -21.88 -30.95
CA SER A 85 -6.76 -21.86 -32.37
C SER A 85 -7.89 -22.47 -33.20
N ARG A 86 -8.87 -21.65 -33.59
CA ARG A 86 -9.88 -22.02 -34.58
C ARG A 86 -9.28 -21.80 -35.97
N ILE A 87 -8.27 -22.61 -36.32
CA ILE A 87 -7.83 -22.75 -37.71
C ILE A 87 -9.00 -23.41 -38.46
N ARG A 88 -9.86 -22.60 -39.08
CA ARG A 88 -10.76 -23.10 -40.12
C ARG A 88 -9.86 -23.48 -41.30
N LYS A 89 -9.54 -24.78 -41.40
CA LYS A 89 -9.09 -25.39 -42.65
C LYS A 89 -10.18 -25.16 -43.69
N ILE A 90 -10.05 -24.10 -44.50
CA ILE A 90 -10.73 -24.05 -45.79
C ILE A 90 -9.94 -25.00 -46.68
N ARG A 91 -10.35 -26.27 -46.66
CA ARG A 91 -9.93 -27.27 -47.62
C ARG A 91 -10.41 -26.80 -48.99
N LYS A 92 -9.46 -26.63 -49.91
CA LYS A 92 -9.66 -26.71 -51.35
C LYS A 92 -10.63 -27.87 -51.67
N LYS A 93 -11.71 -27.56 -52.40
CA LYS A 93 -12.43 -28.45 -53.33
C LYS A 93 -13.10 -27.53 -54.34
N GLN A 94 -12.50 -27.43 -55.54
CA GLN A 94 -13.05 -28.02 -56.77
C GLN A 94 -14.32 -27.29 -57.23
N PHE A 95 -14.14 -26.26 -58.07
CA PHE A 95 -14.38 -26.35 -59.52
C PHE A 95 -13.44 -25.36 -60.23
#